data_AF-A0A7S2DEA5-F1
#
_entry.id   AF-A0A7S2DEA5-F1
#
_cell.length_a   1.000
_cell.length_b   1.000
_cell.length_c   1.000
_cell.angle_alpha   90.00
_cell.angle_beta   90.00
_cell.angle_gamma   90.00
#
_symmetry.space_group_name_H-M   'P 1'
#
loop_
_entity.id
_entity.type
_entity.pdbx_description
1 polymer ?
#
loop_
_entity_poly.entity_id
_entity_poly.type
_entity_poly.pdbx_seq_one_letter_code
_entity_poly.pdbx_strand_id
1 'polypeptide(L)'
;RTHTKIRSLANHCFDLRLRRPHKTQIAKRAIEVARKEGLGLEQQAAELLVESVGNDIRQVLNCLQMWNGGEKPNGQTATYMDVKKRLWQVNKDSILRLSPFDAATKILEARDPLSTRLDGFFVDYSLIPLMVQQNYIKALANSS
;
A
#
# COMPACT_ATOMS: atom_id res chain seq x y z
N ARG A 1 -22.97 -7.23 -4.49
CA ARG A 1 -24.33 -6.65 -4.45
C ARG A 1 -24.38 -5.19 -4.88
N THR A 2 -23.43 -4.36 -4.47
CA THR A 2 -23.41 -2.91 -4.79
C THR A 2 -23.19 -2.62 -6.28
N HIS A 3 -22.46 -3.49 -6.99
CA HIS A 3 -22.26 -3.35 -8.43
C HIS A 3 -23.49 -3.82 -9.22
N THR A 4 -24.01 -2.97 -10.11
CA THR A 4 -25.25 -3.20 -10.89
C THR A 4 -25.23 -4.51 -11.67
N LYS A 5 -24.10 -4.87 -12.29
CA LYS A 5 -23.94 -6.13 -13.05
C LYS A 5 -24.02 -7.42 -12.19
N ILE A 6 -23.83 -7.33 -10.88
CA ILE A 6 -23.88 -8.51 -9.97
C ILE A 6 -25.29 -8.69 -9.37
N ARG A 7 -26.19 -7.71 -9.53
CA ARG A 7 -27.50 -7.70 -8.88
C ARG A 7 -28.40 -8.87 -9.30
N SER A 8 -28.37 -9.26 -10.57
CA SER A 8 -29.12 -10.41 -11.08
C SER A 8 -28.63 -11.73 -10.49
N LEU A 9 -27.34 -11.89 -10.25
CA LEU A 9 -26.75 -13.11 -9.70
C LEU A 9 -26.90 -13.21 -8.17
N ALA A 10 -26.85 -12.08 -7.47
CA ALA A 10 -26.74 -12.04 -6.01
C ALA A 10 -27.96 -12.58 -5.23
N ASN A 11 -29.08 -12.84 -5.91
CA ASN A 11 -30.29 -13.43 -5.35
C ASN A 11 -30.35 -14.96 -5.51
N HIS A 12 -29.52 -15.53 -6.39
CA HIS A 12 -29.52 -16.96 -6.72
C HIS A 12 -28.29 -17.71 -6.20
N CYS A 13 -27.38 -17.02 -5.50
CA CYS A 13 -26.14 -17.60 -4.97
C CYS A 13 -25.89 -17.18 -3.52
N PHE A 14 -25.16 -18.01 -2.79
CA PHE A 14 -24.68 -17.70 -1.44
C PHE A 14 -23.55 -16.66 -1.49
N ASP A 15 -23.73 -15.53 -0.80
CA ASP A 15 -22.79 -14.40 -0.77
C ASP A 15 -21.67 -14.64 0.26
N LEU A 16 -20.60 -15.35 -0.13
CA LEU A 16 -19.41 -15.51 0.69
C LEU A 16 -18.51 -14.26 0.61
N ARG A 17 -18.47 -13.47 1.69
CA ARG A 17 -17.65 -12.25 1.76
C ARG A 17 -16.27 -12.52 2.33
N LEU A 18 -15.27 -12.45 1.47
CA LEU A 18 -13.87 -12.49 1.90
C LEU A 18 -13.46 -11.12 2.42
N ARG A 19 -12.87 -11.09 3.62
CA ARG A 19 -12.25 -9.89 4.19
C ARG A 19 -10.74 -9.96 4.01
N ARG A 20 -10.09 -8.80 3.95
CA ARG A 20 -8.63 -8.73 3.97
C ARG A 20 -8.13 -9.32 5.30
N PRO A 21 -7.18 -10.27 5.27
CA PRO A 21 -6.60 -10.82 6.50
C PRO A 21 -5.83 -9.76 7.28
N HIS A 22 -5.66 -10.00 8.57
CA HIS A 22 -4.94 -9.07 9.42
C HIS A 22 -3.43 -9.07 9.09
N LYS A 23 -2.77 -7.91 9.26
CA LYS A 23 -1.34 -7.75 8.91
C LYS A 23 -0.44 -8.81 9.53
N THR A 24 -0.69 -9.16 10.80
CA THR A 24 0.10 -10.14 11.56
C THR A 24 -0.03 -11.56 11.00
N GLN A 25 -1.20 -11.92 10.46
CA GLN A 25 -1.43 -13.23 9.84
C GLN A 25 -0.67 -13.35 8.53
N ILE A 26 -0.71 -12.30 7.71
CA ILE A 26 0.01 -12.25 6.44
C ILE A 26 1.51 -12.23 6.69
N ALA A 27 2.00 -11.43 7.64
CA ALA A 27 3.42 -11.35 8.00
C ALA A 27 3.96 -12.71 8.47
N LYS A 28 3.24 -13.41 9.36
CA LYS A 28 3.61 -14.75 9.81
C LYS A 28 3.75 -15.73 8.64
N ARG A 29 2.81 -15.70 7.69
CA ARG A 29 2.86 -16.55 6.51
C ARG A 29 4.00 -16.17 5.56
N ALA A 30 4.25 -14.88 5.38
CA ALA A 30 5.34 -14.35 4.56
C ALA A 30 6.71 -14.82 5.07
N ILE A 31 6.93 -14.81 6.38
CA ILE A 31 8.18 -15.31 7.01
C ILE A 31 8.34 -16.82 6.80
N GLU A 32 7.26 -17.59 6.93
CA GLU A 32 7.31 -19.03 6.68
C GLU A 32 7.67 -19.35 5.22
N VAL A 33 7.10 -18.61 4.27
CA VAL A 33 7.42 -18.73 2.84
C VAL A 33 8.88 -18.34 2.59
N ALA A 34 9.30 -17.17 3.08
CA ALA A 34 10.69 -16.70 2.95
C ALA A 34 11.69 -17.75 3.47
N ARG A 35 11.44 -18.33 4.65
CA ARG A 35 12.29 -19.37 5.24
C ARG A 35 12.39 -20.62 4.36
N LYS A 36 11.29 -21.02 3.72
CA LYS A 36 11.26 -22.17 2.79
C LYS A 36 12.05 -21.90 1.51
N GLU A 37 12.10 -20.64 1.08
CA GLU A 37 12.87 -20.18 -0.09
C GLU A 37 14.33 -19.82 0.25
N GLY A 38 14.80 -20.10 1.48
CA GLY A 38 16.17 -19.78 1.89
C GLY A 38 16.42 -18.30 2.22
N LEU A 39 15.36 -17.50 2.32
CA LEU A 39 15.40 -16.09 2.70
C LEU A 39 15.09 -15.92 4.20
N GLY A 40 15.98 -15.25 4.93
CA GLY A 40 15.65 -14.79 6.28
C GLY A 40 14.82 -13.51 6.21
N LEU A 41 13.74 -13.42 6.99
CA LEU A 41 12.91 -12.21 7.10
C LEU A 41 12.55 -11.96 8.56
N GLU A 42 12.93 -10.79 9.08
CA GLU A 42 12.56 -10.35 10.43
C GLU A 42 11.06 -9.99 10.51
N GLN A 43 10.44 -10.19 11.68
CA GLN A 43 9.01 -9.96 11.91
C GLN A 43 8.59 -8.51 11.58
N GLN A 44 9.33 -7.53 12.08
CA GLN A 44 9.09 -6.11 11.88
C GLN A 44 9.20 -5.73 10.39
N ALA A 45 10.15 -6.36 9.70
CA ALA A 45 10.37 -6.19 8.27
C ALA A 45 9.20 -6.77 7.45
N ALA A 46 8.70 -7.94 7.84
CA ALA A 46 7.53 -8.57 7.22
C ALA A 46 6.26 -7.73 7.41
N GLU A 47 6.03 -7.19 8.62
CA GLU A 47 4.87 -6.33 8.90
C GLU A 47 4.90 -5.04 8.09
N LEU A 48 6.07 -4.38 8.01
CA LEU A 48 6.26 -3.19 7.18
C LEU A 48 5.94 -3.48 5.71
N LEU A 49 6.43 -4.63 5.20
CA LEU A 49 6.18 -5.04 3.83
C LEU A 49 4.68 -5.21 3.57
N VAL A 50 3.99 -5.93 4.45
CA VAL A 50 2.54 -6.19 4.34
C VAL A 50 1.73 -4.89 4.35
N GLU A 51 2.09 -3.96 5.23
CA GLU A 51 1.43 -2.66 5.34
C GLU A 51 1.64 -1.81 4.08
N SER A 52 2.87 -1.78 3.55
CA SER A 52 3.20 -1.01 2.34
C SER A 52 2.43 -1.43 1.09
N VAL A 53 1.96 -2.68 1.04
CA VAL A 53 1.16 -3.23 -0.07
C VAL A 53 -0.34 -3.31 0.23
N GLY A 54 -0.79 -2.68 1.32
CA GLY A 54 -2.21 -2.60 1.66
C GLY A 54 -2.84 -3.95 2.04
N ASN A 55 -2.07 -4.83 2.68
CA ASN A 55 -2.50 -6.18 3.08
C ASN A 55 -2.94 -7.07 1.88
N ASP A 56 -2.39 -6.86 0.68
CA ASP A 56 -2.60 -7.77 -0.46
C ASP A 56 -1.55 -8.90 -0.47
N ILE A 57 -1.99 -10.14 -0.22
CA ILE A 57 -1.11 -11.31 -0.13
C ILE A 57 -0.32 -11.54 -1.42
N ARG A 58 -0.91 -11.32 -2.60
CA ARG A 58 -0.22 -11.54 -3.88
C ARG A 58 0.92 -10.54 -4.03
N GLN A 59 0.66 -9.28 -3.67
CA GLN A 59 1.69 -8.25 -3.71
C GLN A 59 2.84 -8.56 -2.73
N VAL A 60 2.54 -9.06 -1.53
CA VAL A 60 3.58 -9.51 -0.58
C VAL A 60 4.47 -10.59 -1.21
N LEU A 61 3.87 -11.62 -1.81
CA LEU A 61 4.62 -12.70 -2.47
C LEU A 61 5.47 -12.19 -3.63
N ASN A 62 4.93 -11.30 -4.48
CA ASN A 62 5.67 -10.69 -5.57
C ASN A 62 6.90 -9.93 -5.06
N CYS A 63 6.74 -9.18 -3.96
CA CYS A 63 7.85 -8.47 -3.34
C CYS A 63 8.93 -9.42 -2.81
N LEU A 64 8.53 -10.54 -2.20
CA LEU A 64 9.47 -11.58 -1.73
C LEU A 64 10.20 -12.24 -2.90
N GLN A 65 9.51 -12.51 -4.01
CA GLN A 65 10.13 -13.07 -5.21
C GLN A 65 11.15 -12.10 -5.82
N MET A 66 10.81 -10.81 -5.94
CA MET A 66 11.74 -9.77 -6.37
C MET A 66 12.94 -9.65 -5.42
N TRP A 67 12.73 -9.90 -4.13
CA TRP A 67 13.81 -9.88 -3.14
C TRP A 67 14.83 -11.00 -3.37
N ASN A 68 14.33 -12.21 -3.63
CA ASN A 68 15.15 -13.40 -3.84
C ASN A 68 15.98 -13.31 -5.14
N GLY A 69 15.49 -12.57 -6.14
CA GLY A 69 16.19 -12.37 -7.42
C GLY A 69 17.30 -11.30 -7.43
N GLY A 70 17.51 -10.58 -6.33
CA GLY A 70 18.55 -9.54 -6.23
C GLY A 70 19.82 -10.03 -5.53
N GLU A 71 20.97 -9.41 -5.83
CA GLU A 71 22.38 -9.71 -5.44
C GLU A 71 22.71 -9.87 -3.93
N LYS A 72 21.81 -10.36 -3.08
CA LYS A 72 22.18 -10.70 -1.70
C LYS A 72 22.85 -12.10 -1.69
N PRO A 73 24.02 -12.23 -1.06
CA PRO A 73 24.61 -13.55 -0.84
C PRO A 73 23.67 -14.36 0.06
N ASN A 74 23.43 -15.59 -0.37
CA ASN A 74 22.61 -16.59 0.31
C ASN A 74 22.82 -16.55 1.84
N GLY A 75 21.75 -16.38 2.61
CA GLY A 75 21.77 -16.53 4.07
C GLY A 75 21.67 -15.26 4.93
N GLN A 76 21.60 -14.05 4.36
CA GLN A 76 21.34 -12.84 5.16
C GLN A 76 19.84 -12.59 5.41
N THR A 77 19.49 -12.41 6.68
CA THR A 77 18.15 -12.01 7.11
C THR A 77 17.86 -10.57 6.69
N ALA A 78 16.76 -10.38 5.97
CA ALA A 78 16.19 -9.09 5.65
C ALA A 78 15.72 -8.36 6.92
N THR A 79 16.41 -7.26 7.23
CA THR A 79 16.06 -6.40 8.37
C THR A 79 15.04 -5.33 7.97
N TYR A 80 14.41 -4.71 8.96
CA TYR A 80 13.48 -3.60 8.75
C TYR A 80 14.05 -2.48 7.83
N MET A 81 15.31 -2.11 8.03
CA MET A 81 15.97 -1.05 7.24
C MET A 81 16.21 -1.47 5.79
N ASP A 82 16.50 -2.76 5.56
CA ASP A 82 16.63 -3.30 4.20
C ASP A 82 15.31 -3.24 3.45
N VAL A 83 14.21 -3.62 4.11
CA VAL A 83 12.87 -3.54 3.52
C VAL A 83 12.57 -2.09 3.18
N LYS A 84 12.77 -1.17 4.13
CA LYS A 84 12.50 0.26 3.93
C LYS A 84 13.26 0.87 2.74
N LYS A 85 14.52 0.49 2.53
CA LYS A 85 15.31 0.93 1.36
C LYS A 85 14.77 0.38 0.04
N ARG A 86 14.42 -0.91 0.01
CA ARG A 86 13.90 -1.56 -1.21
C ARG A 86 12.44 -1.24 -1.50
N LEU A 87 11.67 -0.79 -0.50
CA LEU A 87 10.30 -0.34 -0.72
C LEU A 87 10.22 0.74 -1.80
N TRP A 88 11.18 1.66 -1.89
CA TRP A 88 11.20 2.66 -2.97
C TRP A 88 11.20 2.06 -4.38
N GLN A 89 11.83 0.89 -4.58
CA GLN A 89 11.86 0.19 -5.86
C GLN A 89 10.52 -0.51 -6.16
N VAL A 90 9.82 -0.95 -5.11
CA VAL A 90 8.51 -1.61 -5.17
C VAL A 90 7.36 -0.58 -5.25
N ASN A 91 7.57 0.62 -4.74
CA ASN A 91 6.53 1.61 -4.48
C ASN A 91 6.44 2.70 -5.55
N LYS A 92 6.94 2.44 -6.77
CA LYS A 92 6.78 3.33 -7.93
C LYS A 92 5.31 3.68 -8.19
N ASP A 93 4.39 2.77 -7.86
CA ASP A 93 2.94 2.94 -8.01
C ASP A 93 2.24 3.40 -6.71
N SER A 94 2.97 3.91 -5.72
CA SER A 94 2.38 4.39 -4.46
C SER A 94 1.29 5.44 -4.67
N ILE A 95 1.46 6.30 -5.70
CA ILE A 95 0.49 7.31 -6.08
C ILE A 95 -0.86 6.70 -6.47
N LEU A 96 -0.87 5.53 -7.12
CA LEU A 96 -2.08 4.83 -7.55
C LEU A 96 -2.82 4.15 -6.39
N ARG A 97 -2.17 4.04 -5.23
CA ARG A 97 -2.74 3.45 -4.01
C ARG A 97 -3.30 4.50 -3.05
N LEU A 98 -2.99 5.78 -3.27
CA LEU A 98 -3.51 6.87 -2.46
C LEU A 98 -5.01 7.04 -2.72
N SER A 99 -5.79 7.13 -1.64
CA SER A 99 -7.19 7.56 -1.74
C SER A 99 -7.24 9.04 -2.17
N PRO A 100 -8.30 9.49 -2.85
CA PRO A 100 -8.51 10.92 -3.12
C PRO A 100 -8.44 11.78 -1.85
N PHE A 101 -8.88 11.25 -0.71
CA PHE A 101 -8.78 11.93 0.59
C PHE A 101 -7.34 12.09 1.08
N ASP A 102 -6.53 11.03 0.94
CA ASP A 102 -5.13 11.04 1.35
C ASP A 102 -4.33 11.95 0.42
N ALA A 103 -4.61 11.93 -0.88
CA ALA A 103 -3.98 12.79 -1.87
C ALA A 103 -4.33 14.27 -1.63
N ALA A 104 -5.58 14.60 -1.34
CA ALA A 104 -5.99 15.97 -0.99
C ALA A 104 -5.31 16.46 0.30
N THR A 105 -5.23 15.60 1.33
CA THR A 105 -4.51 15.90 2.57
C THR A 105 -3.03 16.17 2.29
N LYS A 106 -2.39 15.31 1.49
CA LYS A 106 -0.99 15.45 1.08
C LYS A 106 -0.71 16.76 0.35
N ILE A 107 -1.62 17.20 -0.52
CA ILE A 107 -1.52 18.49 -1.22
C ILE A 107 -1.58 19.66 -0.22
N LEU A 108 -2.47 19.58 0.78
CA LEU A 108 -2.74 20.66 1.73
C LEU A 108 -1.74 20.76 2.88
N GLU A 109 -1.20 19.65 3.38
CA GLU A 109 -0.27 19.63 4.53
C GLU A 109 1.13 20.19 4.20
N ALA A 110 1.48 20.35 2.92
CA ALA A 110 2.74 20.93 2.45
C ALA A 110 4.04 20.35 3.06
N ARG A 111 3.99 19.13 3.62
CA ARG A 111 5.14 18.43 4.22
C ARG A 111 6.13 17.88 3.18
N ASP A 112 5.61 17.50 2.02
CA ASP A 112 6.37 16.89 0.93
C ASP A 112 6.84 17.94 -0.10
N PRO A 113 7.88 17.64 -0.91
CA PRO A 113 8.28 18.46 -2.04
C PRO A 113 7.11 18.78 -2.97
N LEU A 114 7.14 19.96 -3.58
CA LEU A 114 6.08 20.42 -4.48
C LEU A 114 5.79 19.43 -5.62
N SER A 115 6.82 18.81 -6.19
CA SER A 115 6.68 17.80 -7.25
C SER A 115 5.78 16.64 -6.81
N THR A 116 6.07 16.04 -5.65
CA THR A 116 5.29 14.94 -5.09
C THR A 116 3.86 15.34 -4.70
N ARG A 117 3.63 16.61 -4.35
CA ARG A 117 2.29 17.15 -4.08
C ARG A 117 1.48 17.30 -5.36
N LEU A 118 2.11 17.79 -6.44
CA LEU A 118 1.46 17.91 -7.75
C LEU A 118 1.03 16.55 -8.28
N ASP A 119 1.81 15.49 -8.04
CA ASP A 119 1.42 14.12 -8.44
C ASP A 119 0.10 13.67 -7.80
N GLY A 120 -0.25 14.19 -6.62
CA GLY A 120 -1.53 13.91 -5.94
C GLY A 120 -2.76 14.36 -6.73
N PHE A 121 -2.63 15.35 -7.61
CA PHE A 121 -3.71 15.79 -8.51
C PHE A 121 -4.16 14.66 -9.45
N PHE A 122 -3.21 13.84 -9.91
CA PHE A 122 -3.49 12.79 -10.89
C PHE A 122 -4.15 11.54 -10.29
N VAL A 123 -4.30 11.47 -8.97
CA VAL A 123 -5.02 10.37 -8.29
C VAL A 123 -6.50 10.37 -8.70
N ASP A 124 -7.12 11.54 -8.77
CA ASP A 124 -8.47 11.74 -9.30
C ASP A 124 -8.63 13.19 -9.76
N TYR A 125 -8.41 13.43 -11.06
CA TYR A 125 -8.46 14.76 -11.67
C TYR A 125 -9.85 15.41 -11.57
N SER A 126 -10.89 14.65 -11.28
CA SER A 126 -12.26 15.15 -11.14
C SER A 126 -12.58 15.57 -9.70
N LEU A 127 -12.10 14.81 -8.72
CA LEU A 127 -12.48 14.97 -7.32
C LEU A 127 -11.49 15.83 -6.52
N ILE A 128 -10.19 15.73 -6.81
CA ILE A 128 -9.14 16.43 -6.04
C ILE A 128 -9.34 17.96 -6.03
N PRO A 129 -9.65 18.65 -7.14
CA PRO A 129 -9.87 20.10 -7.13
C PRO A 129 -10.99 20.53 -6.18
N LEU A 130 -12.08 19.76 -6.13
CA LEU A 130 -13.23 20.01 -5.25
C LEU A 130 -12.83 19.82 -3.78
N MET A 131 -12.07 18.77 -3.49
CA MET A 131 -11.57 18.48 -2.14
C MET A 131 -10.65 19.58 -1.62
N VAL A 132 -9.75 20.08 -2.47
CA VAL A 132 -8.87 21.21 -2.13
C VAL A 132 -9.68 22.48 -1.91
N GLN A 133 -10.61 22.80 -2.83
CA GLN A 133 -11.46 23.99 -2.73
C GLN A 133 -12.33 24.00 -1.46
N GLN A 134 -12.81 22.84 -1.02
CA GLN A 134 -13.60 22.73 0.21
C GLN A 134 -12.77 22.90 1.50
N ASN A 135 -11.48 22.55 1.48
CA ASN A 135 -10.68 22.38 2.69
C ASN A 135 -9.48 23.33 2.83
N TYR A 136 -9.10 24.07 1.80
CA TYR A 136 -7.89 24.91 1.84
C TYR A 136 -7.89 25.96 2.96
N ILE A 137 -9.04 26.56 3.27
CA ILE A 137 -9.18 27.55 4.37
C ILE A 137 -8.87 26.90 5.73
N LYS A 138 -9.39 25.69 5.95
CA LYS A 138 -9.15 24.94 7.20
C LYS A 138 -7.68 24.53 7.32
N ALA A 139 -7.07 24.13 6.21
CA ALA A 139 -5.65 23.78 6.18
C ALA A 139 -4.77 24.99 6.56
N LEU A 140 -5.04 26.18 5.98
CA LEU A 140 -4.34 27.42 6.29
C LEU A 140 -4.43 27.80 7.77
N ALA A 141 -5.63 27.68 8.35
CA ALA A 141 -5.87 27.97 9.77
C ALA A 141 -5.10 27.03 10.71
N ASN A 142 -4.89 25.77 10.31
CA ASN A 142 -4.14 24.78 11.10
C ASN A 142 -2.62 24.91 10.96
N SER A 143 -2.14 25.65 9.96
CA SER A 143 -0.71 25.91 9.71
C SER A 143 -0.19 27.22 10.33
N SER A 144 -1.07 27.99 11.00
CA SER A 144 -0.74 29.19 11.78
C SER A 144 -0.62 28.86 13.26
#